data_AF-A0A519EFU5-F1
#
_entry.id   AF-A0A519EFU5-F1
#
_cell.length_a   1.000
_cell.length_b   1.000
_cell.length_c   1.000
_cell.angle_alpha   90.00
_cell.angle_beta   90.00
_cell.angle_gamma   90.00
#
_symmetry.space_group_name_H-M   'P 1'
#
loop_
_entity.id
_entity.type
_entity.pdbx_description
1 polymer ?
#
loop_
_entity_poly.entity_id
_entity_poly.type
_entity_poly.pdbx_seq_one_letter_code
_entity_poly.pdbx_strand_id
1 'polypeptide(L)'
;MSGRRSLPKTREQPEGVEKFCAKCDTWWPADVDFFFSDASSPDGLFYCCKACYREWQARTTGRTRRPTPASAPVVPDLVSVPWLGTIALGCTS
;
A
#
# COMPACT_ATOMS: atom_id res chain seq x y z
N MET A 1 13.46 -17.80 26.44
CA MET A 1 12.45 -18.31 25.47
C MET A 1 11.48 -17.18 25.15
N SER A 2 11.88 -16.23 24.31
CA SER A 2 11.03 -15.05 24.06
C SER A 2 10.01 -15.40 22.99
N GLY A 3 8.83 -15.85 23.44
CA GLY A 3 7.68 -16.09 22.58
C GLY A 3 7.36 -14.81 21.80
N ARG A 4 7.60 -14.86 20.49
CA ARG A 4 7.10 -13.85 19.56
C ARG A 4 5.58 -13.95 19.59
N ARG A 5 4.95 -13.17 20.49
CA ARG A 5 3.52 -12.93 20.45
C ARG A 5 3.22 -12.38 19.06
N SER A 6 2.56 -13.19 18.24
CA SER A 6 2.08 -12.80 16.93
C SER A 6 1.15 -11.61 17.13
N LEU A 7 1.64 -10.41 16.82
CA LEU A 7 0.83 -9.20 16.87
C LEU A 7 -0.40 -9.43 15.97
N PRO A 8 -1.62 -9.06 16.41
CA PRO A 8 -2.80 -9.17 15.57
C PRO A 8 -2.56 -8.46 14.24
N LYS A 9 -2.75 -9.19 13.14
CA LYS A 9 -2.48 -8.70 11.77
C LYS A 9 -3.71 -8.00 11.17
N THR A 10 -4.73 -7.72 11.98
CA THR A 10 -6.03 -7.20 11.54
C THR A 10 -6.48 -6.10 12.50
N ARG A 11 -7.03 -5.00 11.97
CA ARG A 11 -7.58 -3.86 12.71
C ARG A 11 -8.99 -3.56 12.21
N GLU A 12 -9.90 -3.28 13.13
CA GLU A 12 -11.25 -2.80 12.81
C GLU A 12 -11.24 -1.27 12.83
N GLN A 13 -11.68 -0.66 11.73
CA GLN A 13 -11.87 0.78 11.55
C GLN A 13 -13.36 1.08 11.34
N PRO A 14 -13.83 2.32 11.57
CA PRO A 14 -15.23 2.68 11.30
C PRO A 14 -15.61 2.51 9.83
N GLU A 15 -14.65 2.58 8.91
CA GLU A 15 -14.86 2.37 7.48
C GLU A 15 -14.73 0.91 7.01
N GLY A 16 -14.24 0.00 7.84
CA GLY A 16 -14.06 -1.41 7.48
C GLY A 16 -12.94 -2.12 8.23
N VAL A 17 -12.65 -3.36 7.82
CA VAL A 17 -11.56 -4.16 8.38
C VAL A 17 -10.29 -3.92 7.55
N GLU A 18 -9.17 -3.69 8.20
CA GLU A 18 -7.86 -3.56 7.58
C GLU A 18 -6.94 -4.70 8.02
N LYS A 19 -6.02 -5.09 7.13
CA LYS A 19 -5.03 -6.13 7.36
C LYS A 19 -3.61 -5.59 7.14
N PHE A 20 -2.71 -5.96 8.03
CA PHE A 20 -1.31 -5.62 7.97
C PHE A 20 -0.54 -6.56 7.04
N CYS A 21 0.17 -5.99 6.06
CA CYS A 21 1.07 -6.75 5.19
C CYS A 21 2.49 -6.79 5.77
N ALA A 22 2.97 -7.97 6.17
CA ALA A 22 4.32 -8.15 6.72
C ALA A 22 5.48 -8.04 5.70
N LYS A 23 5.20 -7.68 4.44
CA LYS A 23 6.21 -7.53 3.38
C LYS A 23 6.48 -6.08 3.03
N CYS A 24 5.47 -5.22 3.12
CA CYS A 24 5.58 -3.78 2.90
C CYS A 24 5.31 -2.97 4.17
N ASP A 25 5.13 -3.65 5.31
CA ASP A 25 4.87 -3.07 6.63
C ASP A 25 3.77 -1.99 6.64
N THR A 26 2.75 -2.19 5.81
CA THR A 26 1.66 -1.23 5.58
C THR A 26 0.30 -1.89 5.83
N TRP A 27 -0.64 -1.10 6.36
CA TRP A 27 -2.04 -1.48 6.54
C TRP A 27 -2.80 -1.26 5.24
N TRP A 28 -3.49 -2.30 4.80
CA TRP A 28 -4.34 -2.26 3.60
C TRP A 28 -5.73 -2.73 3.97
N PRO A 29 -6.77 -2.28 3.27
CA PRO A 29 -8.13 -2.79 3.46
C PRO A 29 -8.14 -4.31 3.33
N ALA A 30 -8.80 -5.02 4.25
CA ALA A 30 -8.91 -6.49 4.27
C ALA A 30 -9.89 -7.00 3.20
N ASP A 31 -9.88 -6.36 2.03
CA ASP A 31 -10.70 -6.69 0.89
C ASP A 31 -10.00 -7.68 -0.02
N VAL A 32 -10.83 -8.47 -0.73
CA VAL A 32 -10.37 -9.37 -1.79
C VAL A 32 -9.79 -8.64 -3.01
N ASP A 33 -9.86 -7.30 -3.04
CA ASP A 33 -9.19 -6.49 -4.06
C ASP A 33 -7.68 -6.36 -3.78
N PHE A 34 -7.29 -6.16 -2.51
CA PHE A 34 -5.91 -5.96 -2.08
C PHE A 34 -5.21 -7.24 -1.60
N PHE A 35 -5.96 -8.21 -1.08
CA PHE A 35 -5.46 -9.49 -0.61
C PHE A 35 -6.03 -10.65 -1.42
N PHE A 36 -5.29 -11.75 -1.52
CA PHE A 36 -5.85 -12.99 -2.05
C PHE A 36 -6.71 -13.66 -0.98
N SER A 37 -7.86 -14.20 -1.39
CA SER A 37 -8.65 -15.10 -0.54
C SER A 37 -7.87 -16.40 -0.36
N ASP A 38 -7.66 -16.78 0.89
CA ASP A 38 -7.01 -18.03 1.26
C ASP A 38 -7.82 -18.68 2.37
N ALA A 39 -8.63 -19.67 1.99
CA ALA A 39 -9.45 -20.43 2.91
C ALA A 39 -8.61 -21.27 3.90
N SER A 40 -7.32 -21.44 3.62
CA SER A 40 -6.40 -22.16 4.50
C SER A 40 -5.97 -21.32 5.72
N SER A 41 -6.08 -20.00 5.62
CA SER A 41 -5.73 -19.06 6.69
C SER A 41 -6.91 -18.87 7.64
N PRO A 42 -6.69 -18.72 8.96
CA PRO A 42 -7.77 -18.49 9.93
C PRO A 42 -8.56 -17.21 9.64
N ASP A 43 -7.92 -16.21 9.01
CA ASP A 43 -8.56 -14.95 8.61
C ASP A 43 -9.21 -15.02 7.21
N GLY A 44 -9.12 -16.14 6.48
CA GLY A 44 -9.64 -16.28 5.12
C GLY A 44 -8.90 -15.47 4.04
N LEU A 45 -7.80 -14.80 4.41
CA LEU A 45 -7.02 -13.90 3.56
C LEU A 45 -5.53 -14.21 3.67
N PHE A 46 -4.80 -14.01 2.58
CA PHE A 46 -3.36 -14.24 2.53
C PHE A 46 -2.56 -13.33 3.48
N TYR A 47 -1.32 -13.72 3.81
CA TYR A 47 -0.48 -12.99 4.76
C TYR A 47 0.16 -11.71 4.20
N CYS A 48 0.16 -11.55 2.87
CA CYS A 48 0.72 -10.39 2.17
C CYS A 48 -0.23 -9.89 1.09
N CYS A 49 -0.09 -8.62 0.71
CA CYS A 49 -0.89 -8.01 -0.33
C CYS A 49 -0.55 -8.58 -1.72
N LYS A 50 -1.49 -8.44 -2.67
CA LYS A 50 -1.33 -8.94 -4.04
C LYS A 50 -0.08 -8.39 -4.73
N ALA A 51 0.28 -7.14 -4.47
CA ALA A 51 1.49 -6.53 -5.03
C ALA A 51 2.75 -7.30 -4.59
N CYS A 52 2.93 -7.49 -3.28
CA CYS A 52 4.06 -8.25 -2.74
C CYS A 52 4.04 -9.72 -3.21
N TYR A 53 2.87 -10.32 -3.34
CA TYR A 53 2.74 -11.68 -3.86
C TYR A 53 3.19 -11.78 -5.32
N ARG A 54 2.77 -10.85 -6.19
CA ARG A 54 3.18 -10.80 -7.60
C ARG A 54 4.68 -10.56 -7.73
N GLU A 55 5.25 -9.70 -6.91
CA GLU A 55 6.70 -9.51 -6.85
C GLU A 55 7.43 -10.79 -6.42
N TRP A 56 6.92 -11.47 -5.40
CA TRP A 56 7.51 -12.72 -4.93
C TRP A 56 7.42 -13.81 -6.01
N GLN A 57 6.25 -13.97 -6.63
CA GLN A 57 6.08 -14.89 -7.76
C GLN A 57 7.06 -14.56 -8.88
N ALA A 58 7.17 -13.30 -9.30
CA ALA A 58 8.11 -12.88 -10.34
C ALA A 58 9.57 -13.24 -10.00
N ARG A 59 9.96 -13.17 -8.72
CA ARG A 59 11.29 -13.57 -8.25
C ARG A 59 11.48 -15.08 -8.23
N THR A 60 10.45 -15.86 -7.89
CA THR A 60 10.55 -17.32 -7.70
C THR A 60 10.33 -18.11 -8.99
N THR A 61 9.42 -17.67 -9.87
CA THR A 61 9.10 -18.37 -11.12
C THR A 61 9.88 -17.82 -12.32
N GLY A 62 10.59 -16.69 -12.15
CA GLY A 62 11.21 -15.90 -13.22
C GLY A 62 12.72 -16.01 -13.35
N ARG A 63 13.28 -17.22 -13.54
CA ARG A 63 14.60 -17.35 -14.22
C ARG A 63 14.56 -16.74 -15.63
N THR A 64 13.38 -16.45 -16.18
CA THR A 64 13.21 -15.80 -17.47
C THR A 64 12.22 -14.65 -17.40
N ARG A 65 12.75 -13.43 -17.58
CA ARG A 65 12.09 -12.14 -17.86
C ARG A 65 11.50 -11.41 -16.65
N ARG A 66 12.28 -10.44 -16.17
CA ARG A 66 11.97 -9.39 -15.18
C ARG A 66 10.92 -8.41 -15.73
N PRO A 67 9.73 -8.28 -15.11
CA PRO A 67 8.88 -7.10 -15.27
C PRO A 67 9.21 -6.07 -14.17
N THR A 68 9.06 -4.80 -14.52
CA THR A 68 9.47 -3.61 -13.78
C THR A 68 8.59 -3.29 -12.56
N PRO A 69 9.15 -2.58 -11.55
CA PRO A 69 8.42 -2.15 -10.36
C PRO A 69 7.51 -0.95 -10.69
N ALA A 70 6.29 -1.23 -11.13
CA ALA A 70 5.26 -0.23 -11.36
C ALA A 70 4.08 -0.46 -10.42
N SER A 71 4.24 -0.22 -9.11
CA SER A 71 3.15 -0.05 -8.14
C SER A 71 3.64 0.59 -6.84
N ALA A 72 4.53 1.58 -6.91
CA ALA A 72 4.55 2.59 -5.86
C ALA A 72 3.51 3.64 -6.27
N PRO A 73 2.35 3.76 -5.61
CA PRO A 73 1.54 4.95 -5.79
C PRO A 73 2.38 6.13 -5.31
N VAL A 74 2.86 6.93 -6.28
CA VAL A 74 3.27 8.30 -6.01
C VAL A 74 2.03 8.99 -5.45
N VAL A 75 1.98 9.13 -4.14
CA VAL A 75 1.08 10.10 -3.53
C VAL A 75 1.54 11.47 -4.05
N PRO A 76 0.72 12.22 -4.81
CA PRO A 76 1.03 13.61 -5.02
C PRO A 76 0.86 14.30 -3.67
N ASP A 77 1.98 14.73 -3.12
CA ASP A 77 2.07 15.62 -1.97
C ASP A 77 1.29 16.91 -2.31
N LEU A 78 0.02 16.97 -1.91
CA LEU A 78 -0.86 18.13 -2.07
C LEU A 78 -0.51 19.20 -1.02
N VAL A 79 0.74 19.68 -1.02
CA VAL A 79 1.17 20.85 -0.25
C VAL A 79 1.91 21.82 -1.16
N SER A 80 1.17 22.68 -1.86
CA SER A 80 1.58 24.06 -2.17
C SER A 80 0.48 24.82 -2.91
N VAL A 81 -0.49 25.33 -2.17
CA VAL A 81 -1.25 26.53 -2.57
C VAL A 81 -0.98 27.61 -1.54
N PRO A 82 0.02 28.45 -1.81
CA PRO A 82 -0.28 29.87 -1.80
C PRO A 82 0.47 30.58 -2.94
N TRP A 83 -0.24 31.42 -3.70
CA TRP A 83 0.23 32.67 -4.33
C TRP A 83 -0.59 32.99 -5.59
N LEU A 84 -1.72 33.66 -5.41
CA LEU A 84 -2.18 34.66 -6.39
C LEU A 84 -2.64 35.90 -5.62
N GLY A 85 -1.68 36.48 -4.88
CA GLY A 85 -1.74 37.88 -4.51
C GLY A 85 -1.21 38.70 -5.68
N THR A 86 -2.09 39.16 -6.56
CA THR A 86 -1.76 40.07 -7.65
C THR A 86 -1.61 41.48 -7.07
N ILE A 87 -0.40 41.84 -6.66
CA ILE A 87 -0.06 43.22 -6.29
C ILE A 87 0.30 44.01 -7.56
N ALA A 88 -0.24 45.23 -7.59
CA ALA A 88 -0.07 46.27 -8.60
C ALA A 88 1.38 46.60 -8.98
N LEU A 89 1.56 47.10 -10.21
CA LEU A 89 2.55 48.06 -10.75
C LEU A 89 2.45 47.90 -12.29
N GLY A 90 1.98 48.84 -13.10
CA GLY A 90 2.25 50.28 -13.15
C GLY A 90 2.93 50.54 -14.51
N CYS A 91 2.32 51.30 -15.42
CA CYS A 91 2.93 51.95 -16.60
C CYS A 91 1.88 52.83 -17.30
N THR A 92 1.77 54.10 -16.92
CA THR A 92 1.25 55.16 -17.79
C THR A 92 2.19 56.34 -17.65
N SER A 93 2.97 56.59 -18.69
CA SER A 93 3.56 57.90 -19.00
C SER A 93 3.88 57.97 -20.47
#